data_AF-A0A955WHW3-F1
#
_entry.id   AF-A0A955WHW3-F1
#
_cell.length_a   1.000
_cell.length_b   1.000
_cell.length_c   1.000
_cell.angle_alpha   90.00
_cell.angle_beta   90.00
_cell.angle_gamma   90.00
#
_symmetry.space_group_name_H-M   'P 1'
#
loop_
_entity.id
_entity.type
_entity.pdbx_description
1 polymer ?
#
loop_
_entity_poly.entity_id
_entity_poly.type
_entity_poly.pdbx_seq_one_letter_code
_entity_poly.pdbx_strand_id
1 'polypeptide(L)'
;MTHPLQAFFQRIKLFSTLTGDELNELLRAIQPAQFAAGRTIFREGDPADAAYVIESGRVEILTGRGVDEVRVAELGPGDVLGELALLDGARRSAGARAVDQVSTFRIDKNEFDFLRRNLRPAAFKVIRSITGTLCDRLRETNAQIRAHLTPALLPLPPVLEEAEEAGRDDDKRKWMGKLTFWSNR
;
A
#
# COMPACT_ATOMS: atom_id res chain seq x y z
N MET A 1 -19.54 -0.93 29.84
CA MET A 1 -18.14 -0.48 29.99
C MET A 1 -17.38 -1.01 28.79
N THR A 2 -16.87 -0.15 27.92
CA THR A 2 -16.09 -0.56 26.73
C THR A 2 -14.75 -1.12 27.21
N HIS A 3 -14.40 -2.36 26.83
CA HIS A 3 -13.13 -2.97 27.24
C HIS A 3 -11.93 -2.16 26.66
N PRO A 4 -10.80 -2.01 27.39
CA PRO A 4 -9.64 -1.23 26.92
C PRO A 4 -9.14 -1.65 25.52
N LEU A 5 -9.14 -2.96 25.25
CA LEU A 5 -8.77 -3.53 23.96
C LEU A 5 -9.72 -3.09 22.83
N GLN A 6 -11.02 -3.05 23.11
CA GLN A 6 -12.03 -2.63 22.16
C GLN A 6 -11.85 -1.15 21.78
N ALA A 7 -11.56 -0.30 22.77
CA ALA A 7 -11.28 1.12 22.54
C ALA A 7 -10.02 1.33 21.69
N PHE A 8 -8.98 0.51 21.89
CA PHE A 8 -7.79 0.52 21.04
C PHE A 8 -8.13 0.21 19.58
N PHE A 9 -8.82 -0.92 19.32
CA PHE A 9 -9.16 -1.32 17.96
C PHE A 9 -10.10 -0.33 17.25
N GLN A 10 -11.06 0.28 17.94
CA GLN A 10 -11.97 1.26 17.33
C GLN A 10 -11.28 2.52 16.79
N ARG A 11 -10.09 2.87 17.31
CA ARG A 11 -9.31 4.02 16.82
C ARG A 11 -8.61 3.73 15.48
N ILE A 12 -8.51 2.47 15.10
CA ILE A 12 -7.83 2.06 13.88
C ILE A 12 -8.83 2.13 12.72
N LYS A 13 -8.47 2.85 11.65
CA LYS A 13 -9.33 3.07 10.46
C LYS A 13 -9.91 1.76 9.92
N LEU A 14 -9.17 0.66 10.03
CA LEU A 14 -9.60 -0.66 9.58
C LEU A 14 -10.83 -1.19 10.31
N PHE A 15 -10.96 -0.90 11.60
CA PHE A 15 -12.03 -1.44 12.47
C PHE A 15 -13.03 -0.38 12.95
N SER A 16 -12.86 0.88 12.54
CA SER A 16 -13.68 2.01 13.02
C SER A 16 -15.17 1.93 12.65
N THR A 17 -15.54 1.08 11.68
CA THR A 17 -16.93 0.87 11.24
C THR A 17 -17.62 -0.30 11.95
N LEU A 18 -16.89 -1.04 12.78
CA LEU A 18 -17.42 -2.19 13.52
C LEU A 18 -18.21 -1.73 14.74
N THR A 19 -19.38 -2.35 14.96
CA THR A 19 -20.08 -2.23 16.23
C THR A 19 -19.31 -2.94 17.34
N GLY A 20 -19.72 -2.72 18.59
CA GLY A 20 -19.06 -3.37 19.71
C GLY A 20 -19.09 -4.90 19.63
N ASP A 21 -20.22 -5.47 19.24
CA ASP A 21 -20.41 -6.93 19.11
C ASP A 21 -19.65 -7.51 17.93
N GLU A 22 -19.64 -6.81 16.79
CA GLU A 22 -18.87 -7.19 15.60
C GLU A 22 -17.36 -7.19 15.89
N LEU A 23 -16.88 -6.18 16.63
CA LEU A 23 -15.49 -6.13 17.04
C LEU A 23 -15.17 -7.25 18.05
N ASN A 24 -16.06 -7.54 19.00
CA ASN A 24 -15.87 -8.65 19.94
C ASN A 24 -15.80 -10.01 19.24
N GLU A 25 -16.55 -10.20 18.15
CA GLU A 25 -16.45 -11.40 17.33
C GLU A 25 -15.07 -11.51 16.66
N LEU A 26 -14.58 -10.41 16.07
CA LEU A 26 -13.24 -10.37 15.48
C LEU A 26 -12.12 -10.58 16.52
N LEU A 27 -12.26 -10.00 17.72
CA LEU A 27 -11.27 -10.12 18.80
C LEU A 27 -11.08 -11.57 19.27
N ARG A 28 -12.06 -12.46 19.05
CA ARG A 28 -11.90 -13.90 19.34
C ARG A 28 -10.95 -14.61 18.36
N ALA A 29 -10.79 -14.07 17.16
CA ALA A 29 -9.89 -14.56 16.12
C ALA A 29 -8.47 -13.97 16.22
N ILE A 30 -8.20 -13.18 17.27
CA ILE A 30 -6.96 -12.43 17.44
C ILE A 30 -6.09 -13.07 18.53
N GLN A 31 -4.79 -13.15 18.25
CA GLN A 31 -3.79 -13.65 19.19
C GLN A 31 -2.66 -12.63 19.38
N PRO A 32 -2.18 -12.38 20.61
CA PRO A 32 -1.03 -11.53 20.82
C PRO A 32 0.23 -12.18 20.22
N ALA A 33 1.09 -11.38 19.61
CA ALA A 33 2.39 -11.81 19.09
C ALA A 33 3.44 -10.73 19.35
N GLN A 34 4.66 -11.15 19.69
CA GLN A 34 5.76 -10.25 20.06
C GLN A 34 7.00 -10.56 19.25
N PHE A 35 7.76 -9.51 18.92
CA PHE A 35 8.98 -9.60 18.13
C PHE A 35 10.07 -8.75 18.79
N ALA A 36 11.25 -9.35 18.98
CA ALA A 36 12.42 -8.62 19.44
C ALA A 36 12.94 -7.67 18.36
N ALA A 37 13.68 -6.64 18.76
CA ALA A 37 14.35 -5.72 17.85
C ALA A 37 15.22 -6.47 16.82
N GLY A 38 15.15 -6.05 15.56
CA GLY A 38 15.83 -6.69 14.43
C GLY A 38 15.18 -7.99 13.94
N ARG A 39 14.15 -8.52 14.60
CA ARG A 39 13.52 -9.78 14.20
C ARG A 39 12.65 -9.59 12.96
N THR A 40 12.89 -10.42 11.94
CA THR A 40 11.98 -10.54 10.79
C THR A 40 10.64 -11.13 11.23
N ILE A 41 9.56 -10.42 10.92
CA ILE A 41 8.17 -10.85 11.14
C ILE A 41 7.77 -11.80 10.01
N PHE A 42 7.99 -11.39 8.77
CA PHE A 42 7.88 -12.22 7.56
C PHE A 42 8.73 -11.62 6.43
N ARG A 43 9.07 -12.41 5.41
CA ARG A 43 9.81 -11.95 4.22
C ARG A 43 8.89 -11.77 3.04
N GLU A 44 9.30 -10.93 2.10
CA GLU A 44 8.69 -10.85 0.78
C GLU A 44 8.67 -12.23 0.12
N GLY A 45 7.54 -12.62 -0.46
CA GLY A 45 7.34 -13.91 -1.09
C GLY A 45 7.01 -15.05 -0.12
N ASP A 46 7.04 -14.85 1.20
CA ASP A 46 6.56 -15.87 2.14
C ASP A 46 5.05 -16.12 1.94
N PRO A 47 4.53 -17.31 2.28
CA PRO A 47 3.08 -17.51 2.37
C PRO A 47 2.44 -16.50 3.32
N ALA A 48 1.28 -15.94 2.94
CA ALA A 48 0.57 -14.99 3.78
C ALA A 48 -0.61 -15.66 4.49
N ASP A 49 -0.48 -15.84 5.79
CA ASP A 49 -1.40 -16.61 6.64
C ASP A 49 -2.07 -15.75 7.74
N ALA A 50 -1.73 -14.47 7.83
CA ALA A 50 -2.28 -13.55 8.82
C ALA A 50 -1.98 -12.09 8.49
N ALA A 51 -2.74 -11.20 9.12
CA ALA A 51 -2.41 -9.78 9.27
C ALA A 51 -2.01 -9.47 10.72
N TYR A 52 -1.37 -8.33 10.93
CA TYR A 52 -0.93 -7.91 12.25
C TYR A 52 -1.32 -6.45 12.49
N VAL A 53 -1.85 -6.18 13.67
CA VAL A 53 -2.11 -4.83 14.17
C VAL A 53 -1.04 -4.48 15.18
N ILE A 54 -0.30 -3.39 14.98
CA ILE A 54 0.78 -3.00 15.88
C ILE A 54 0.18 -2.36 17.12
N GLU A 55 0.43 -2.95 18.29
CA GLU A 55 0.06 -2.38 19.59
C GLU A 55 1.15 -1.44 20.10
N SER A 56 2.42 -1.84 19.97
CA SER A 56 3.57 -1.06 20.40
C SER A 56 4.82 -1.39 19.58
N GLY A 57 5.78 -0.47 19.57
CA GLY A 57 7.03 -0.58 18.79
C GLY A 57 6.90 -0.08 17.35
N ARG A 58 7.97 -0.26 16.57
CA ARG A 58 8.08 0.15 15.16
C ARG A 58 8.52 -0.99 14.26
N VAL A 59 7.96 -1.03 13.06
CA VAL A 59 8.21 -2.07 12.05
C VAL A 59 8.60 -1.41 10.74
N GLU A 60 9.71 -1.83 10.14
CA GLU A 60 10.09 -1.44 8.78
C GLU A 60 9.49 -2.41 7.76
N ILE A 61 9.01 -1.86 6.65
CA ILE A 61 8.56 -2.61 5.47
C ILE A 61 9.64 -2.54 4.41
N LEU A 62 9.98 -3.71 3.86
CA LEU A 62 11.17 -3.94 3.05
C LEU A 62 10.76 -4.56 1.70
N THR A 63 11.34 -4.11 0.60
CA THR A 63 11.21 -4.73 -0.73
C THR A 63 12.57 -5.20 -1.22
N GLY A 64 12.61 -6.24 -2.05
CA GLY A 64 13.85 -6.83 -2.53
C GLY A 64 14.43 -7.85 -1.54
N ARG A 65 15.65 -8.33 -1.82
CA ARG A 65 16.31 -9.36 -1.02
C ARG A 65 17.82 -9.15 -0.94
N GLY A 66 18.39 -9.47 0.22
CA GLY A 66 19.84 -9.45 0.42
C GLY A 66 20.40 -8.04 0.32
N VAL A 67 21.34 -7.83 -0.61
CA VAL A 67 21.99 -6.53 -0.81
C VAL A 67 21.08 -5.48 -1.46
N ASP A 68 20.02 -5.92 -2.15
CA ASP A 68 19.05 -5.05 -2.82
C ASP A 68 17.80 -4.78 -1.95
N GLU A 69 17.86 -5.12 -0.65
CA GLU A 69 16.75 -4.86 0.27
C GLU A 69 16.63 -3.36 0.55
N VAL A 70 15.47 -2.78 0.25
CA VAL A 70 15.19 -1.35 0.44
C VAL A 70 14.01 -1.17 1.39
N ARG A 71 14.16 -0.28 2.38
CA ARG A 71 13.06 0.14 3.26
C ARG A 71 12.12 1.07 2.50
N VAL A 72 10.85 0.66 2.36
CA VAL A 72 9.81 1.41 1.63
C VAL A 72 8.84 2.14 2.55
N ALA A 73 8.69 1.69 3.80
CA ALA A 73 7.86 2.35 4.80
C ALA A 73 8.31 1.98 6.22
N GLU A 74 7.87 2.76 7.20
CA GLU A 74 7.94 2.44 8.62
C GLU A 74 6.55 2.58 9.22
N LEU A 75 6.14 1.61 10.03
CA LEU A 75 4.83 1.50 10.65
C LEU A 75 4.98 1.52 12.17
N GLY A 76 3.96 2.04 12.86
CA GLY A 76 3.92 2.17 14.32
C GLY A 76 2.57 1.78 14.92
N PRO A 77 2.34 2.13 16.20
CA PRO A 77 1.13 1.75 16.92
C PRO A 77 -0.16 2.20 16.22
N GLY A 78 -1.09 1.26 16.04
CA GLY A 78 -2.35 1.46 15.33
C GLY A 78 -2.29 1.16 13.82
N ASP A 79 -1.09 1.00 13.25
CA ASP A 79 -0.95 0.55 11.87
C ASP A 79 -1.22 -0.95 11.74
N VAL A 80 -1.64 -1.34 10.53
CA VAL A 80 -1.88 -2.73 10.15
C VAL A 80 -0.89 -3.11 9.06
N LEU A 81 -0.27 -4.28 9.19
CA LEU A 81 0.60 -4.86 8.17
C LEU A 81 0.15 -6.25 7.74
N GLY A 82 0.35 -6.55 6.46
CA GLY A 82 0.01 -7.84 5.89
C GLY A 82 -1.50 -8.06 5.74
N GLU A 83 -2.30 -7.00 5.71
CA GLU A 83 -3.75 -7.01 5.53
C GLU A 83 -4.19 -7.65 4.21
N LEU A 84 -3.35 -7.62 3.18
CA LEU A 84 -3.58 -8.30 1.91
C LEU A 84 -3.77 -9.81 2.08
N ALA A 85 -3.13 -10.42 3.09
CA ALA A 85 -3.30 -11.83 3.41
C ALA A 85 -4.78 -12.19 3.67
N LEU A 86 -5.55 -11.27 4.25
CA LEU A 86 -6.96 -11.46 4.54
C LEU A 86 -7.84 -11.40 3.27
N LEU A 87 -7.35 -10.79 2.18
CA LEU A 87 -8.10 -10.60 0.95
C LEU A 87 -7.89 -11.71 -0.08
N ASP A 88 -6.65 -11.94 -0.51
CA ASP A 88 -6.36 -12.74 -1.72
C ASP A 88 -5.62 -14.05 -1.44
N GLY A 89 -5.02 -14.21 -0.24
CA GLY A 89 -4.21 -15.37 0.09
C GLY A 89 -2.94 -15.50 -0.76
N ALA A 90 -2.52 -14.43 -1.44
CA ALA A 90 -1.29 -14.37 -2.19
C ALA A 90 -0.07 -14.40 -1.25
N ARG A 91 1.13 -14.49 -1.83
CA ARG A 91 2.38 -14.36 -1.07
C ARG A 91 2.58 -12.93 -0.60
N ARG A 92 3.39 -12.73 0.45
CA ARG A 92 3.74 -11.40 0.98
C ARG A 92 4.32 -10.52 -0.14
N SER A 93 3.74 -9.35 -0.37
CA SER A 93 4.21 -8.37 -1.36
C SER A 93 5.47 -7.62 -0.94
N ALA A 94 5.81 -7.67 0.35
CA ALA A 94 6.97 -7.04 0.97
C ALA A 94 7.35 -7.81 2.25
N GLY A 95 8.60 -7.64 2.71
CA GLY A 95 9.07 -8.09 4.01
C GLY A 95 8.70 -7.11 5.13
N ALA A 96 8.72 -7.59 6.37
CA ALA A 96 8.53 -6.80 7.57
C ALA A 96 9.55 -7.20 8.64
N ARG A 97 10.20 -6.21 9.26
CA ARG A 97 11.19 -6.42 10.33
C ARG A 97 10.93 -5.46 11.49
N ALA A 98 11.01 -5.97 12.72
CA ALA A 98 10.89 -5.15 13.91
C ALA A 98 12.12 -4.25 14.06
N VAL A 99 11.90 -2.94 14.19
CA VAL A 99 12.96 -1.95 14.42
C VAL A 99 13.38 -1.95 15.89
N ASP A 100 12.39 -2.03 16.79
CA ASP A 100 12.56 -2.18 18.23
C ASP A 100 11.71 -3.35 18.76
N GLN A 101 11.46 -3.41 20.07
CA GLN A 101 10.57 -4.43 20.63
C GLN A 101 9.11 -4.14 20.24
N VAL A 102 8.53 -5.04 19.46
CA VAL A 102 7.19 -4.87 18.87
C VAL A 102 6.20 -5.83 19.52
N SER A 103 5.05 -5.31 19.94
CA SER A 103 3.88 -6.12 20.29
C SER A 103 2.78 -5.90 19.26
N THR A 104 2.13 -6.99 18.87
CA THR A 104 1.09 -6.99 17.84
C THR A 104 -0.09 -7.87 18.24
N PHE A 105 -1.22 -7.61 17.62
CA PHE A 105 -2.35 -8.51 17.55
C PHE A 105 -2.39 -9.17 16.17
N ARG A 106 -2.10 -10.48 16.12
CA ARG A 106 -2.18 -11.30 14.90
C ARG A 106 -3.63 -11.68 14.64
N ILE A 107 -4.12 -11.39 13.43
CA ILE A 107 -5.41 -11.85 12.91
C ILE A 107 -5.13 -13.03 11.99
N ASP A 108 -5.48 -14.23 12.43
CA ASP A 108 -5.26 -15.43 11.63
C ASP A 108 -6.19 -15.47 10.41
N LYS A 109 -5.64 -15.83 9.24
CA LYS A 109 -6.41 -15.88 8.00
C LYS A 109 -7.51 -16.92 8.06
N ASN A 110 -7.27 -18.10 8.64
CA ASN A 110 -8.27 -19.17 8.67
C ASN A 110 -9.45 -18.79 9.57
N GLU A 111 -9.18 -18.17 10.72
CA GLU A 111 -10.22 -17.66 11.61
C GLU A 111 -10.99 -16.51 10.95
N PHE A 112 -10.30 -15.59 10.27
CA PHE A 112 -10.97 -14.53 9.51
C PHE A 112 -11.83 -15.09 8.36
N ASP A 113 -11.32 -16.10 7.64
CA ASP A 113 -12.05 -16.79 6.59
C ASP A 113 -13.25 -17.58 7.15
N PHE A 114 -13.16 -18.10 8.37
CA PHE A 114 -14.31 -18.68 9.07
C PHE A 114 -15.40 -17.63 9.31
N LEU A 115 -15.06 -16.44 9.82
CA LEU A 115 -16.02 -15.34 9.98
C LEU A 115 -16.68 -14.96 8.64
N ARG A 116 -15.87 -14.86 7.57
CA ARG A 116 -16.33 -14.54 6.22
C ARG A 116 -17.26 -15.60 5.64
N ARG A 117 -16.90 -16.88 5.74
CA ARG A 117 -17.71 -18.01 5.25
C ARG A 117 -19.03 -18.16 5.99
N ASN A 118 -19.06 -17.81 7.29
CA ASN A 118 -20.27 -17.78 8.10
C ASN A 118 -21.03 -16.45 8.02
N LEU A 119 -20.76 -15.66 6.98
CA LEU A 119 -21.43 -14.41 6.66
C LEU A 119 -21.45 -13.37 7.79
N ARG A 120 -20.42 -13.34 8.63
CA ARG A 120 -20.35 -12.41 9.76
C ARG A 120 -20.10 -10.98 9.27
N PRO A 121 -20.94 -9.99 9.67
CA PRO A 121 -20.83 -8.61 9.20
C PRO A 121 -19.43 -7.99 9.41
N ALA A 122 -18.77 -8.36 10.51
CA ALA A 122 -17.43 -7.89 10.85
C ALA A 122 -16.42 -8.14 9.73
N ALA A 123 -16.40 -9.35 9.15
CA ALA A 123 -15.46 -9.71 8.09
C ALA A 123 -15.65 -8.85 6.83
N PHE A 124 -16.90 -8.64 6.40
CA PHE A 124 -17.17 -7.83 5.21
C PHE A 124 -16.89 -6.35 5.41
N LYS A 125 -17.15 -5.81 6.61
CA LYS A 125 -16.81 -4.43 6.95
C LYS A 125 -15.30 -4.21 6.97
N VAL A 126 -14.53 -5.16 7.53
CA VAL A 126 -13.07 -5.14 7.48
C VAL A 126 -12.58 -5.21 6.03
N ILE A 127 -13.09 -6.13 5.21
CA ILE A 127 -12.75 -6.21 3.78
C ILE A 127 -13.02 -4.89 3.08
N ARG A 128 -14.20 -4.29 3.29
CA ARG A 128 -14.54 -2.97 2.72
C ARG A 128 -13.57 -1.88 3.17
N SER A 129 -13.16 -1.87 4.44
CA SER A 129 -12.15 -0.93 4.95
C SER A 129 -10.77 -1.14 4.33
N ILE A 130 -10.34 -2.40 4.15
CA ILE A 130 -9.08 -2.73 3.45
C ILE A 130 -9.18 -2.21 2.01
N THR A 131 -10.23 -2.58 1.27
CA THR A 131 -10.43 -2.17 -0.12
C THR A 131 -10.42 -0.65 -0.27
N GLY A 132 -11.11 0.08 0.61
CA GLY A 132 -11.09 1.55 0.61
C GLY A 132 -9.70 2.11 0.81
N THR A 133 -8.96 1.60 1.79
CA THR A 133 -7.58 2.02 2.08
C THR A 133 -6.63 1.72 0.90
N LEU A 134 -6.77 0.57 0.25
CA LEU A 134 -5.97 0.21 -0.93
C LEU A 134 -6.33 1.06 -2.15
N CYS A 135 -7.61 1.39 -2.34
CA CYS A 135 -8.04 2.30 -3.39
C CYS A 135 -7.46 3.71 -3.19
N ASP A 136 -7.46 4.23 -1.96
CA ASP A 136 -6.86 5.51 -1.61
C ASP A 136 -5.36 5.50 -1.93
N ARG A 137 -4.65 4.48 -1.44
CA ARG A 137 -3.20 4.32 -1.65
C ARG A 137 -2.85 4.18 -3.12
N LEU A 138 -3.61 3.40 -3.90
CA LEU A 138 -3.39 3.27 -5.34
C LEU A 138 -3.56 4.62 -6.07
N ARG A 139 -4.57 5.41 -5.72
CA ARG A 139 -4.78 6.75 -6.30
C ARG A 139 -3.62 7.68 -5.97
N GLU A 140 -3.14 7.64 -4.74
CA GLU A 140 -2.01 8.43 -4.28
C GLU A 140 -0.71 8.02 -4.98
N THR A 141 -0.39 6.73 -5.00
CA THR A 141 0.78 6.21 -5.73
C THR A 141 0.72 6.54 -7.22
N ASN A 142 -0.44 6.41 -7.87
CA ASN A 142 -0.60 6.80 -9.27
C ASN A 142 -0.38 8.30 -9.49
N ALA A 143 -0.82 9.15 -8.55
CA ALA A 143 -0.56 10.59 -8.62
C ALA A 143 0.93 10.92 -8.46
N GLN A 144 1.64 10.23 -7.56
CA GLN A 144 3.08 10.38 -7.36
C GLN A 144 3.89 9.93 -8.58
N ILE A 145 3.56 8.76 -9.16
CA ILE A 145 4.18 8.28 -10.40
C ILE A 145 3.98 9.31 -11.50
N ARG A 146 2.75 9.81 -11.70
CA ARG A 146 2.48 10.85 -12.70
C ARG A 146 3.36 12.07 -12.46
N ALA A 147 3.41 12.60 -11.23
CA ALA A 147 4.23 13.77 -10.90
C ALA A 147 5.73 13.59 -11.24
N HIS A 148 6.28 12.39 -11.04
CA HIS A 148 7.66 12.07 -11.39
C HIS A 148 7.90 11.77 -12.88
N LEU A 149 6.87 11.36 -13.63
CA LEU A 149 6.92 11.18 -15.07
C LEU A 149 6.64 12.46 -15.86
N THR A 150 6.03 13.49 -15.25
CA THR A 150 5.68 14.75 -15.94
C THR A 150 6.84 15.75 -16.18
N PRO A 151 8.08 15.67 -15.63
CA PRO A 151 9.10 16.68 -15.95
C PRO A 151 9.68 16.59 -17.38
N ALA A 152 9.38 15.54 -18.15
CA ALA A 152 9.98 15.29 -19.46
C ALA A 152 9.09 15.62 -20.67
N LEU A 153 7.85 16.06 -20.45
CA LEU A 153 7.09 16.73 -21.50
C LEU A 153 7.38 18.21 -21.40
N LEU A 154 8.55 18.63 -21.91
CA LEU A 154 8.72 20.00 -22.41
C LEU A 154 7.42 20.36 -23.13
N PRO A 155 6.80 21.53 -22.86
CA PRO A 155 5.70 21.98 -23.71
C PRO A 155 6.22 21.86 -25.14
N LEU A 156 5.51 21.10 -25.98
CA LEU A 156 5.83 21.08 -27.40
C LEU A 156 5.97 22.56 -27.79
N PRO A 157 7.10 22.98 -28.40
CA PRO A 157 7.17 24.33 -28.94
C PRO A 157 5.91 24.52 -29.79
N PRO A 158 5.29 25.70 -29.84
CA PRO A 158 4.01 25.88 -30.54
C PRO A 158 4.17 25.45 -32.00
N VAL A 159 3.82 24.20 -32.33
CA VAL A 159 4.03 23.63 -33.69
C VAL A 159 2.90 24.06 -34.63
N LEU A 160 1.93 24.87 -34.20
CA LEU A 160 0.73 25.14 -34.99
C LEU A 160 0.46 26.61 -35.32
N GLU A 161 1.22 27.58 -34.82
CA GLU A 161 1.06 28.99 -35.25
C GLU A 161 2.06 29.38 -36.35
N GLU A 162 3.31 28.92 -36.30
CA GLU A 162 4.32 29.26 -37.32
C GLU A 162 4.14 28.49 -38.64
N ALA A 163 3.40 27.37 -38.62
CA ALA A 163 3.16 26.55 -39.82
C ALA A 163 2.09 27.14 -40.75
N GLU A 164 1.18 27.97 -40.23
CA GLU A 164 0.18 28.67 -41.05
C GLU A 164 0.75 29.97 -41.68
N GLU A 165 1.79 30.57 -41.09
CA GLU A 165 2.47 31.76 -41.64
C GLU A 165 3.58 31.45 -42.65
N ALA A 166 4.10 30.22 -42.70
CA ALA A 166 5.15 29.82 -43.64
C ALA A 166 4.60 29.58 -45.07
N GLY A 167 4.03 30.62 -45.66
CA GLY A 167 3.75 30.71 -47.09
C GLY A 167 5.02 30.90 -47.91
N ARG A 168 5.70 29.80 -48.28
CA ARG A 168 6.40 29.52 -49.55
C ARG A 168 7.39 28.35 -49.39
N ASP A 169 7.58 27.60 -50.48
CA ASP A 169 8.25 26.28 -50.53
C ASP A 169 9.71 26.24 -50.04
N ASP A 170 10.41 27.38 -49.98
CA ASP A 170 11.83 27.42 -49.59
C ASP A 170 12.07 27.19 -48.08
N ASP A 171 11.07 27.47 -47.23
CA ASP A 171 11.22 27.34 -45.77
C ASP A 171 11.03 25.90 -45.24
N LYS A 172 10.41 25.02 -46.03
CA LYS A 172 10.18 23.61 -45.66
C LYS A 172 11.48 22.81 -45.54
N ARG A 173 12.48 23.08 -46.40
CA ARG A 173 13.80 22.42 -46.34
C ARG A 173 14.57 22.77 -45.07
N LYS A 174 14.44 24.02 -44.61
CA LYS A 174 15.09 24.51 -43.38
C LYS A 174 14.43 23.92 -42.12
N TRP A 175 13.13 23.66 -42.19
CA TRP A 175 12.37 23.01 -41.10
C TRP A 175 12.64 21.50 -41.02
N MET A 176 12.69 20.78 -42.14
CA MET A 176 13.01 19.34 -42.16
C MET A 176 14.43 19.01 -41.68
N GLY A 177 15.40 19.94 -41.87
CA GLY A 177 16.75 19.81 -41.30
C GLY A 177 16.81 19.95 -39.78
N LYS A 178 15.86 20.65 -39.15
CA LYS A 178 15.76 20.78 -37.69
C LYS A 178 15.08 19.57 -37.04
N LEU A 179 14.12 18.94 -37.71
CA LEU A 179 13.48 17.70 -37.20
C LEU A 179 14.43 16.50 -37.18
N THR A 180 15.28 16.36 -38.20
CA THR A 180 16.27 15.27 -38.26
C THR A 180 17.33 15.39 -37.15
N PHE A 181 17.63 16.60 -36.68
CA PHE A 181 18.54 16.84 -35.55
C PHE A 181 17.94 16.44 -34.18
N TRP A 182 16.61 16.45 -34.05
CA TRP A 182 15.90 16.11 -32.80
C TRP A 182 15.59 14.60 -32.67
N SER A 183 15.55 13.88 -33.79
CA SER A 183 15.29 12.43 -33.84
C SER A 183 16.50 11.55 -33.48
N ASN A 184 17.70 12.12 -33.37
CA ASN A 184 18.96 11.37 -33.27
C ASN A 184 19.75 11.65 -31.98
N ARG A 185 19.07 12.11 -30.92
CA ARG A 185 19.65 12.35 -29.60
C ARG A 185 18.79 11.72 -28.51
#